data_AF-A0A7J6KR28-F1
#
_entry.id   AF-A0A7J6KR28-F1
#
_cell.length_a   1.000
_cell.length_b   1.000
_cell.length_c   1.000
_cell.angle_alpha   90.00
_cell.angle_beta   90.00
_cell.angle_gamma   90.00
#
_symmetry.space_group_name_H-M   'P 1'
#
loop_
_entity.id
_entity.type
_entity.pdbx_description
1 polymer ?
#
loop_
_entity_poly.entity_id
_entity_poly.type
_entity_poly.pdbx_seq_one_letter_code
_entity_poly.pdbx_strand_id
1 'polypeptide(L)'
;MRPAGLPTDHASKREVPSSNRPMRTMSVLSQQTCGALEGLDQQLTGVEAEVRQVESDLCSGVLTAERAQHVLAQVEARLDKLQFKGIDEIETGNLHSGKETAKHARKELVRRAEMLSRRIESIFRHLHGSA
;
A
#
# COMPACT_ATOMS: atom_id res chain seq x y z
N MET A 1 -19.95 -81.20 -15.14
CA MET A 1 -18.64 -80.78 -14.56
C MET A 1 -18.24 -79.43 -15.15
N ARG A 2 -18.25 -78.37 -14.34
CA ARG A 2 -17.44 -77.12 -14.36
C ARG A 2 -18.01 -76.13 -13.32
N PRO A 3 -17.22 -75.17 -12.79
CA PRO A 3 -17.09 -74.97 -11.34
C PRO A 3 -17.45 -73.56 -10.82
N ALA A 4 -17.49 -73.46 -9.48
CA ALA A 4 -17.08 -72.37 -8.59
C ALA A 4 -17.12 -70.89 -9.05
N GLY A 5 -17.81 -70.06 -8.27
CA GLY A 5 -17.63 -68.60 -8.23
C GLY A 5 -18.05 -68.05 -6.86
N LEU A 6 -17.09 -67.47 -6.14
CA LEU A 6 -17.17 -66.89 -4.79
C LEU A 6 -18.18 -65.72 -4.67
N PRO A 7 -18.60 -65.37 -3.44
CA PRO A 7 -19.31 -64.13 -3.14
C PRO A 7 -18.33 -62.95 -3.04
N THR A 8 -18.63 -61.83 -3.70
CA THR A 8 -17.93 -60.55 -3.48
C THR A 8 -18.76 -59.64 -2.58
N ASP A 9 -18.20 -59.43 -1.40
CA ASP A 9 -18.61 -58.51 -0.35
C ASP A 9 -18.29 -57.04 -0.73
N HIS A 10 -19.10 -56.14 -0.15
CA HIS A 10 -18.96 -54.70 0.04
C HIS A 10 -17.86 -53.90 -0.68
N ALA A 11 -18.28 -52.87 -1.41
CA ALA A 11 -17.70 -51.53 -1.23
C ALA A 11 -18.61 -50.44 -1.86
N SER A 12 -19.41 -49.79 -1.00
CA SER A 12 -19.98 -48.47 -1.28
C SER A 12 -18.86 -47.52 -1.69
N LYS A 13 -18.88 -47.07 -2.95
CA LYS A 13 -18.15 -45.89 -3.40
C LYS A 13 -18.71 -44.69 -2.63
N ARG A 14 -18.09 -44.35 -1.50
CA ARG A 14 -18.22 -43.02 -0.90
C ARG A 14 -17.49 -42.03 -1.80
N GLU A 15 -18.22 -40.98 -2.13
CA GLU A 15 -17.80 -39.83 -2.88
C GLU A 15 -16.61 -39.14 -2.19
N VAL A 16 -15.60 -38.76 -2.97
CA VAL A 16 -14.54 -37.83 -2.56
C VAL A 16 -14.74 -36.52 -3.32
N PRO A 17 -15.21 -35.43 -2.68
CA PRO A 17 -15.19 -34.11 -3.29
C PRO A 17 -13.82 -33.48 -2.99
N SER A 18 -12.80 -33.84 -3.77
CA SER A 18 -11.50 -33.13 -3.74
C SER A 18 -11.30 -32.37 -5.04
N SER A 19 -12.16 -31.39 -5.29
CA SER A 19 -11.83 -30.33 -6.25
C SER A 19 -10.94 -29.31 -5.54
N ASN A 20 -9.68 -29.70 -5.35
CA ASN A 20 -8.58 -28.85 -4.92
C ASN A 20 -8.42 -27.73 -5.97
N ARG A 21 -9.17 -26.62 -5.81
CA ARG A 21 -8.97 -25.44 -6.66
C ARG A 21 -7.52 -25.00 -6.41
N PRO A 22 -6.64 -24.99 -7.41
CA PRO A 22 -5.40 -24.25 -7.25
C PRO A 22 -5.82 -22.79 -7.06
N MET A 23 -5.74 -22.31 -5.82
CA MET A 23 -5.74 -20.88 -5.56
C MET A 23 -4.64 -20.34 -6.46
N ARG A 24 -5.03 -19.53 -7.46
CA ARG A 24 -4.09 -18.86 -8.34
C ARG A 24 -3.27 -17.93 -7.45
N THR A 25 -2.16 -18.45 -6.93
CA THR A 25 -1.19 -17.67 -6.18
C THR A 25 -0.70 -16.58 -7.11
N MET A 26 -0.81 -15.34 -6.65
CA MET A 26 -0.29 -14.16 -7.35
C MET A 26 1.15 -14.45 -7.80
N SER A 27 1.50 -14.08 -9.03
CA SER A 27 2.88 -14.20 -9.50
C SER A 27 3.81 -13.45 -8.55
N VAL A 28 5.05 -13.94 -8.37
CA VAL A 28 6.07 -13.34 -7.48
C VAL A 28 6.20 -11.83 -7.71
N LEU A 29 6.16 -11.41 -8.98
CA LEU A 29 6.22 -10.01 -9.39
C LEU A 29 5.02 -9.18 -8.87
N SER A 30 3.81 -9.75 -8.87
CA SER A 30 2.63 -9.10 -8.29
C SER A 30 2.68 -9.03 -6.77
N GLN A 31 3.24 -10.03 -6.09
CA GLN A 31 3.44 -9.96 -4.63
C GLN A 31 4.46 -8.89 -4.27
N GLN A 32 5.56 -8.79 -5.01
CA GLN A 32 6.58 -7.76 -4.80
C GLN A 32 6.03 -6.35 -5.03
N THR A 33 5.29 -6.13 -6.13
CA THR A 33 4.69 -4.82 -6.40
C THR A 33 3.65 -4.44 -5.35
N CYS A 34 2.78 -5.36 -4.93
CA CYS A 34 1.81 -5.08 -3.88
C CYS A 34 2.49 -4.77 -2.54
N GLY A 35 3.50 -5.56 -2.14
CA GLY A 35 4.25 -5.31 -0.91
C GLY A 35 5.01 -3.98 -0.92
N ALA A 36 5.55 -3.57 -2.07
CA ALA A 36 6.17 -2.25 -2.24
C ALA A 36 5.14 -1.13 -2.08
N LEU A 37 3.95 -1.26 -2.67
CA LEU A 37 2.85 -0.30 -2.52
C LEU A 37 2.37 -0.21 -1.06
N GLU A 38 2.28 -1.33 -0.35
CA GLU A 38 1.95 -1.35 1.08
C GLU A 38 3.03 -0.65 1.92
N GLY A 39 4.31 -0.88 1.63
CA GLY A 39 5.42 -0.19 2.29
C GLY A 39 5.43 1.31 2.03
N LEU A 40 5.03 1.75 0.83
CA LEU A 40 4.86 3.18 0.51
C LEU A 40 3.65 3.77 1.22
N ASP A 41 2.54 3.04 1.35
CA ASP A 41 1.35 3.47 2.09
C ASP A 41 1.67 3.71 3.57
N GLN A 42 2.43 2.79 4.20
CA GLN A 42 2.88 2.96 5.58
C GLN A 42 3.79 4.17 5.76
N GLN A 43 4.75 4.36 4.84
CA GLN A 43 5.63 5.53 4.88
C GLN A 43 4.85 6.83 4.70
N LEU A 44 3.91 6.88 3.75
CA LEU A 44 3.06 8.04 3.51
C LEU A 44 2.19 8.35 4.73
N THR A 45 1.61 7.33 5.35
CA THR A 45 0.84 7.47 6.61
C THR A 45 1.71 8.05 7.74
N GLY A 46 2.97 7.64 7.82
CA GLY A 46 3.94 8.22 8.76
C GLY A 46 4.20 9.70 8.50
N VAL A 47 4.42 10.08 7.25
CA VAL A 47 4.59 11.49 6.83
C VAL A 47 3.31 12.29 7.15
N GLU A 48 2.12 11.75 6.89
CA GLU A 48 0.84 12.40 7.23
C GLU A 48 0.68 12.60 8.75
N ALA A 49 1.15 11.65 9.56
CA ALA A 49 1.14 11.79 11.02
C ALA A 49 2.14 12.88 11.47
N GLU A 50 3.34 12.92 10.90
CA GLU A 50 4.34 13.97 11.18
C GLU A 50 3.79 15.37 10.84
N VAL A 51 3.17 15.57 9.67
CA VAL A 51 2.57 16.87 9.30
C VAL A 51 1.49 17.28 10.30
N ARG A 52 0.59 16.36 10.67
CA ARG A 52 -0.47 16.64 11.65
C ARG A 52 0.09 17.00 13.02
N GLN A 53 1.15 16.33 13.44
CA GLN A 53 1.82 16.62 14.70
C GLN A 53 2.43 18.02 14.67
N VAL A 54 3.14 18.38 13.60
CA VAL A 54 3.73 19.73 13.46
C VAL A 54 2.65 20.81 13.45
N GLU A 55 1.53 20.58 12.76
CA GLU A 55 0.40 21.50 12.74
C GLU A 55 -0.19 21.69 14.15
N SER A 56 -0.37 20.59 14.90
CA SER A 56 -0.83 20.62 16.29
C SER A 56 0.15 21.34 17.22
N ASP A 57 1.44 21.06 17.10
CA ASP A 57 2.48 21.66 17.94
C ASP A 57 2.65 23.16 17.63
N LEU A 58 2.44 23.55 16.37
CA LEU A 58 2.43 24.95 15.95
C LEU A 58 1.20 25.68 16.51
N CYS A 59 0.00 25.09 16.40
CA CYS A 59 -1.23 25.69 16.94
C CYS A 59 -1.23 25.80 18.47
N SER A 60 -0.59 24.85 19.16
CA SER A 60 -0.45 24.87 20.63
C SER A 60 0.71 25.75 21.12
N GLY A 61 1.52 26.30 20.22
CA GLY A 61 2.70 27.12 20.55
C GLY A 61 3.86 26.32 21.15
N VAL A 62 3.81 24.98 21.10
CA VAL A 62 4.90 24.09 21.52
C VAL A 62 6.09 24.24 20.57
N LEU A 63 5.82 24.48 19.29
CA LEU A 63 6.84 24.59 18.25
C LEU A 63 6.85 26.02 17.66
N THR A 64 8.04 26.61 17.54
CA THR A 64 8.18 27.92 16.89
C THR A 64 8.00 27.81 15.39
N ALA A 65 7.58 28.90 14.75
CA ALA A 65 7.42 28.98 13.29
C ALA A 65 8.68 28.53 12.54
N GLU A 66 9.86 28.99 12.96
CA GLU A 66 11.14 28.61 12.35
C GLU A 66 11.43 27.10 12.46
N ARG A 67 11.10 26.50 13.62
CA ARG A 67 11.28 25.06 13.80
C ARG A 67 10.26 24.28 13.00
N ALA A 68 9.03 24.77 12.88
CA ALA A 68 7.96 24.13 12.10
C ALA A 68 8.35 24.11 10.62
N GLN A 69 8.85 25.24 10.11
CA GLN A 69 9.37 25.34 8.74
C GLN A 69 10.47 24.31 8.47
N HIS A 70 11.46 24.21 9.36
CA HIS A 70 12.55 23.26 9.19
C HIS A 70 12.07 21.81 9.19
N VAL A 71 11.14 21.44 10.08
CA VAL A 71 10.57 20.10 10.11
C VAL A 71 9.72 19.85 8.86
N LEU A 72 8.84 20.79 8.47
CA LEU A 72 8.02 20.68 7.27
C LEU A 72 8.85 20.54 6.00
N ALA A 73 9.97 21.25 5.88
CA ALA A 73 10.89 21.13 4.74
C ALA A 73 11.51 19.73 4.67
N GLN A 74 11.86 19.12 5.81
CA GLN A 74 12.35 17.74 5.84
C GLN A 74 11.25 16.74 5.47
N VAL A 75 10.04 16.97 5.95
CA VAL A 75 8.87 16.12 5.66
C VAL A 75 8.51 16.20 4.17
N GLU A 76 8.52 17.39 3.59
CA GLU A 76 8.35 17.64 2.15
C GLU A 76 9.43 16.92 1.34
N ALA A 77 10.70 17.07 1.69
CA ALA A 77 11.78 16.37 1.01
C ALA A 77 11.68 14.82 1.08
N ARG A 78 11.11 14.28 2.16
CA ARG A 78 10.82 12.84 2.26
C ARG A 78 9.62 12.45 1.39
N LEU A 79 8.58 13.28 1.36
CA LEU A 79 7.40 13.09 0.52
C LEU A 79 7.77 13.09 -0.98
N ASP A 80 8.58 14.05 -1.41
CA ASP A 80 9.11 14.12 -2.77
C ASP A 80 9.89 12.86 -3.15
N LYS A 81 10.74 12.37 -2.23
CA LYS A 81 11.47 11.10 -2.44
C LYS A 81 10.52 9.92 -2.54
N LEU A 82 9.46 9.84 -1.72
CA LEU A 82 8.45 8.79 -1.81
C LEU A 82 7.68 8.83 -3.12
N GLN A 83 7.37 10.01 -3.64
CA GLN A 83 6.71 10.17 -4.93
C GLN A 83 7.64 9.77 -6.10
N PHE A 84 8.81 10.41 -6.22
CA PHE A 84 9.71 10.21 -7.35
C PHE A 84 10.41 8.85 -7.37
N LYS A 85 10.88 8.36 -6.21
CA LYS A 85 11.67 7.11 -6.13
C LYS A 85 10.86 5.90 -5.68
N GLY A 86 9.62 6.12 -5.22
CA GLY A 86 8.75 5.06 -4.74
C GLY A 86 7.57 4.88 -5.67
N ILE A 87 6.64 5.82 -5.66
CA ILE A 87 5.35 5.68 -6.31
C ILE A 87 5.50 5.73 -7.84
N ASP A 88 6.36 6.59 -8.39
CA ASP A 88 6.51 6.72 -9.84
C ASP A 88 7.27 5.55 -10.47
N GLU A 89 8.27 5.02 -9.75
CA GLU A 89 9.12 3.91 -10.18
C GLU A 89 8.36 2.57 -10.21
N ILE A 90 7.22 2.46 -9.52
CA ILE A 90 6.41 1.24 -9.53
C ILE A 90 5.71 1.05 -10.88
N GLU A 91 6.27 0.13 -11.66
CA GLU A 91 5.71 -0.34 -12.91
C GLU A 91 4.61 -1.38 -12.66
N THR A 92 3.35 -0.96 -12.77
CA THR A 92 2.18 -1.85 -12.70
C THR A 92 1.80 -2.45 -14.05
N GLY A 93 2.51 -2.07 -15.12
CA GLY A 93 2.24 -2.48 -16.51
C GLY A 93 2.44 -3.98 -16.75
N ASN A 94 3.49 -4.56 -16.13
CA ASN A 94 3.95 -5.93 -16.33
C ASN A 94 3.26 -6.97 -15.43
N LEU A 95 2.23 -6.57 -14.69
CA LEU A 95 1.47 -7.46 -13.82
C LEU A 95 0.42 -8.27 -14.60
N HIS A 96 0.54 -9.60 -14.56
CA HIS A 96 -0.42 -10.52 -15.17
C HIS A 96 -1.67 -10.77 -14.30
N SER A 97 -1.56 -10.56 -12.99
CA SER A 97 -2.63 -10.66 -11.99
C SER A 97 -2.47 -9.51 -11.00
N GLY A 98 -3.55 -9.02 -10.38
CA GLY A 98 -3.48 -7.92 -9.39
C GLY A 98 -3.15 -6.54 -9.99
N LYS A 99 -3.02 -6.43 -11.31
CA LYS A 99 -2.70 -5.18 -12.03
C LYS A 99 -3.62 -4.02 -11.68
N GLU A 100 -4.93 -4.24 -11.72
CA GLU A 100 -5.91 -3.19 -11.46
C GLU A 100 -5.87 -2.76 -9.98
N THR A 101 -5.69 -3.70 -9.05
CA THR A 101 -5.48 -3.41 -7.62
C THR A 101 -4.21 -2.58 -7.41
N ALA A 102 -3.10 -2.96 -8.03
CA ALA A 102 -1.82 -2.24 -7.92
C ALA A 102 -1.91 -0.83 -8.56
N LYS A 103 -2.59 -0.69 -9.71
CA LYS A 103 -2.84 0.61 -10.35
C LYS A 103 -3.70 1.51 -9.47
N HIS A 104 -4.74 0.95 -8.86
CA HIS A 104 -5.61 1.70 -7.96
C HIS A 104 -4.83 2.16 -6.72
N ALA A 105 -4.09 1.25 -6.07
CA ALA A 105 -3.25 1.57 -4.92
C ALA A 105 -2.20 2.64 -5.26
N ARG A 106 -1.49 2.50 -6.40
CA ARG A 106 -0.54 3.51 -6.86
C ARG A 106 -1.21 4.88 -7.05
N LYS A 107 -2.37 4.92 -7.71
CA LYS A 107 -3.11 6.19 -7.92
C LYS A 107 -3.52 6.83 -6.60
N GLU A 108 -4.01 6.05 -5.65
CA GLU A 108 -4.37 6.56 -4.33
C GLU A 108 -3.15 7.12 -3.59
N LEU A 109 -2.00 6.46 -3.67
CA LEU A 109 -0.75 6.97 -3.10
C LEU A 109 -0.31 8.28 -3.75
N VAL A 110 -0.37 8.40 -5.08
CA VAL A 110 -0.08 9.66 -5.78
C VAL A 110 -1.01 10.77 -5.27
N ARG A 111 -2.32 10.52 -5.28
CA ARG A 111 -3.33 11.50 -4.87
C ARG A 111 -3.14 11.96 -3.42
N ARG A 112 -2.87 11.03 -2.49
CA ARG A 112 -2.60 11.36 -1.08
C ARG A 112 -1.32 12.18 -0.94
N ALA A 113 -0.27 11.80 -1.67
CA ALA A 113 0.98 12.54 -1.62
C ALA A 113 0.85 13.97 -2.20
N GLU A 114 0.12 14.16 -3.30
CA GLU A 114 -0.20 15.50 -3.82
C GLU A 114 -1.01 16.33 -2.82
N MET A 115 -1.99 15.72 -2.15
CA MET A 115 -2.79 16.39 -1.13
C MET A 115 -1.93 16.83 0.06
N LEU A 116 -1.01 15.97 0.49
CA LEU A 116 -0.11 16.24 1.59
C LEU A 116 0.90 17.35 1.25
N SER A 117 1.46 17.33 0.04
CA SER A 117 2.34 18.40 -0.46
C SER A 117 1.62 19.75 -0.43
N ARG A 118 0.40 19.84 -0.97
CA ARG A 118 -0.42 21.07 -0.90
C ARG A 118 -0.73 21.51 0.53
N ARG A 119 -0.90 20.56 1.46
CA ARG A 119 -1.12 20.87 2.88
C ARG A 119 0.13 21.46 3.50
N ILE A 120 1.31 20.88 3.24
CA ILE A 120 2.60 21.42 3.69
C ILE A 120 2.82 22.83 3.14
N GLU A 121 2.62 23.05 1.84
CA GLU A 121 2.69 24.39 1.23
C GLU A 121 1.72 25.39 1.88
N SER A 122 0.50 24.94 2.19
CA SER A 122 -0.48 25.79 2.88
C SER A 122 0.04 26.21 4.25
N ILE A 123 0.61 25.30 5.04
CA ILE A 123 1.20 25.63 6.35
C ILE A 123 2.36 26.60 6.18
N PHE A 124 3.25 26.39 5.20
CA PHE A 124 4.32 27.33 4.88
C PHE A 124 3.80 28.74 4.56
N ARG A 125 2.72 28.84 3.77
CA ARG A 125 2.09 30.14 3.48
C ARG A 125 1.54 30.81 4.73
N HIS A 126 0.92 30.07 5.65
CA HIS A 126 0.44 30.64 6.91
C HIS A 126 1.60 31.13 7.79
N LEU A 127 2.71 30.40 7.80
CA LEU A 127 3.92 30.78 8.54
C LEU A 127 4.61 32.03 7.95
N HIS A 128 4.63 32.18 6.63
CA HIS A 128 5.24 33.33 5.95
C HIS A 128 4.31 34.54 5.79
N GLY A 129 3.00 34.34 5.75
CA GLY A 129 1.99 35.40 5.59
C GLY A 129 1.54 36.06 6.88
N SER A 130 2.15 35.71 8.02
CA SER A 130 1.88 36.31 9.34
C SER A 130 2.90 37.40 9.72
N ALA A 131 3.40 38.14 8.73
CA ALA A 131 4.31 39.29 8.90
C ALA A 131 3.58 40.61 8.64
#